data_AF-A0A395SMT0-F1
#
_entry.id   AF-A0A395SMT0-F1
#
_cell.length_a   1.000
_cell.length_b   1.000
_cell.length_c   1.000
_cell.angle_alpha   90.00
_cell.angle_beta   90.00
_cell.angle_gamma   90.00
#
_symmetry.space_group_name_H-M   'P 1'
#
loop_
_entity.id
_entity.type
_entity.pdbx_description
1 polymer ?
#
loop_
_entity_poly.entity_id
_entity_poly.type
_entity_poly.pdbx_seq_one_letter_code
_entity_poly.pdbx_strand_id
1 'polypeptide(L)'
;MDEHLYCVEHEGPEYVPHYQNQGRAVSYYHNQRGAISYRHGKGVVCPFCGANYRAASGVAHHLERGCCPCAPLDRDMMYQEVRRRDPDGLITNQFLEWEYTVHYQATELAYNPHYGQYECYICHDLFRHLSSLNQHLESPRHQQNLYHCPNRSCYKEFTTLAGLVNHLESESCRLMRFQAIQNGM
;
A
#
# COMPACT_ATOMS: atom_id res chain seq x y z
N MET A 1 -1.70 -28.75 -3.70
CA MET A 1 -2.89 -28.11 -4.29
C MET A 1 -3.79 -27.83 -3.12
N ASP A 2 -3.59 -26.69 -2.49
CA ASP A 2 -4.17 -26.35 -1.19
C ASP A 2 -5.51 -25.65 -1.42
N GLU A 3 -6.62 -26.34 -1.13
CA GLU A 3 -8.00 -25.84 -1.29
C GLU A 3 -8.40 -24.75 -0.27
N HIS A 4 -7.45 -24.23 0.52
CA HIS A 4 -7.72 -23.36 1.66
C HIS A 4 -7.70 -21.86 1.33
N LEU A 5 -7.07 -21.48 0.22
CA LEU A 5 -6.99 -20.11 -0.27
C LEU A 5 -7.19 -20.14 -1.78
N TYR A 6 -8.17 -19.38 -2.29
CA TYR A 6 -8.36 -19.25 -3.73
C TYR A 6 -7.95 -17.86 -4.19
N CYS A 7 -7.27 -17.83 -5.33
CA CYS A 7 -7.01 -16.60 -6.08
C CYS A 7 -8.30 -16.22 -6.81
N VAL A 8 -8.72 -14.96 -6.70
CA VAL A 8 -9.75 -14.44 -7.58
C VAL A 8 -9.04 -13.92 -8.83
N GLU A 9 -9.04 -14.71 -9.90
CA GLU A 9 -8.54 -14.28 -11.21
C GLU A 9 -9.57 -13.30 -11.82
N HIS A 10 -9.17 -12.04 -12.01
CA HIS A 10 -9.93 -11.11 -12.84
C HIS A 10 -9.46 -11.25 -14.28
N GLU A 11 -10.23 -11.97 -15.10
CA GLU A 11 -10.09 -11.92 -16.55
C GLU A 11 -10.27 -10.48 -17.04
N GLY A 12 -9.48 -10.09 -18.06
CA GLY A 12 -9.48 -8.75 -18.66
C GLY A 12 -10.84 -8.30 -19.23
N PRO A 13 -10.92 -7.08 -19.79
CA PRO A 13 -11.90 -6.08 -19.38
C PRO A 13 -13.29 -6.26 -20.04
N GLU A 14 -14.26 -6.70 -19.26
CA GLU A 14 -15.64 -6.21 -19.35
C GLU A 14 -16.04 -5.61 -17.99
N TYR A 15 -15.80 -4.31 -17.87
CA TYR A 15 -16.16 -3.50 -16.71
C TYR A 15 -17.69 -3.44 -16.56
N VAL A 16 -18.23 -4.17 -15.58
CA VAL A 16 -19.60 -3.99 -15.08
C VAL A 16 -19.53 -3.72 -13.58
N PRO A 17 -19.76 -2.47 -13.12
CA PRO A 17 -19.58 -2.13 -11.72
C PRO A 17 -20.79 -2.56 -10.90
N HIS A 18 -20.69 -3.70 -10.22
CA HIS A 18 -21.61 -4.06 -9.14
C HIS A 18 -21.13 -3.47 -7.82
N TYR A 19 -21.66 -2.29 -7.53
CA TYR A 19 -21.52 -1.58 -6.26
C TYR A 19 -22.27 -2.29 -5.13
N GLN A 20 -21.55 -2.70 -4.08
CA GLN A 20 -22.11 -2.82 -2.74
C GLN A 20 -21.17 -2.20 -1.69
N ASN A 21 -21.32 -0.89 -1.58
CA ASN A 21 -21.38 -0.11 -0.34
C ASN A 21 -21.20 -0.91 0.97
N GLN A 22 -20.04 -0.79 1.61
CA GLN A 22 -19.94 -0.82 3.09
C GLN A 22 -18.86 0.18 3.54
N GLY A 23 -19.32 1.39 3.86
CA GLY A 23 -18.53 2.32 4.64
C GLY A 23 -18.22 1.75 6.02
N ARG A 24 -16.94 1.51 6.29
CA ARG A 24 -16.39 1.51 7.64
C ARG A 24 -15.00 2.12 7.58
N ALA A 25 -14.84 3.28 8.20
CA ALA A 25 -13.53 3.84 8.51
C ALA A 25 -12.79 2.82 9.38
N VAL A 26 -11.77 2.17 8.81
CA VAL A 26 -10.92 1.24 9.55
C VAL A 26 -9.72 2.02 10.09
N SER A 27 -9.74 2.29 11.39
CA SER A 27 -8.56 2.66 12.19
C SER A 27 -7.52 1.55 12.06
N TYR A 28 -6.23 1.88 11.85
CA TYR A 28 -4.97 1.23 12.34
C TYR A 28 -3.83 1.75 11.41
N TYR A 29 -2.76 2.40 11.87
CA TYR A 29 -1.66 1.92 12.72
C TYR A 29 -1.26 2.93 13.80
N HIS A 30 -1.08 2.46 15.04
CA HIS A 30 -0.35 3.17 16.10
C HIS A 30 1.04 2.55 16.21
N ASN A 31 2.08 3.30 15.82
CA ASN A 31 3.45 3.02 16.25
C ASN A 31 3.90 4.17 17.16
N GLN A 32 3.88 3.90 18.46
CA GLN A 32 4.49 4.76 19.47
C GLN A 32 5.95 4.31 19.66
N ARG A 33 6.90 5.18 19.32
CA ARG A 33 8.09 5.55 20.12
C ARG A 33 9.04 6.44 19.30
N GLY A 34 9.26 7.66 19.79
CA GLY A 34 10.19 8.65 19.25
C GLY A 34 9.51 10.00 19.03
N ALA A 35 9.37 10.78 20.10
CA ALA A 35 8.80 12.12 20.03
C ALA A 35 9.73 13.08 19.26
N ILE A 36 9.25 13.56 18.10
CA ILE A 36 9.68 14.85 17.54
C ILE A 36 8.41 15.64 17.28
N SER A 37 8.16 16.63 18.13
CA SER A 37 7.05 17.56 18.00
C SER A 37 7.36 18.60 16.93
N TYR A 38 6.95 18.36 15.69
CA TYR A 38 6.83 19.43 14.70
C TYR A 38 5.43 20.04 14.83
N ARG A 39 5.34 21.19 15.52
CA ARG A 39 4.13 22.02 15.53
C ARG A 39 4.05 22.78 14.18
N HIS A 40 2.82 22.91 13.65
CA HIS A 40 2.35 23.97 12.73
C HIS A 40 2.55 23.85 11.20
N GLY A 41 2.44 22.66 10.60
CA GLY A 41 2.24 22.53 9.14
C GLY A 41 0.76 22.44 8.77
N LYS A 42 0.28 23.27 7.83
CA LYS A 42 -0.98 23.00 7.11
C LYS A 42 -0.82 21.62 6.46
N GLY A 43 -1.73 20.69 6.73
CA GLY A 43 -1.65 19.32 6.20
C GLY A 43 -1.64 19.29 4.66
N VAL A 44 -1.41 18.10 4.10
CA VAL A 44 -1.43 17.88 2.66
C VAL A 44 -2.85 17.53 2.24
N VAL A 45 -3.40 18.30 1.30
CA VAL A 45 -4.76 18.12 0.80
C VAL A 45 -4.75 17.21 -0.43
N CYS A 46 -5.66 16.23 -0.47
CA CYS A 46 -5.90 15.43 -1.65
C CYS A 46 -6.45 16.34 -2.77
N PRO A 47 -5.80 16.37 -3.96
CA PRO A 47 -6.19 17.29 -5.03
C PRO A 47 -7.52 16.95 -5.70
N PHE A 48 -8.06 15.75 -5.46
CA PHE A 48 -9.29 15.28 -6.09
C PHE A 48 -10.51 15.48 -5.21
N CYS A 49 -10.44 15.08 -3.94
CA CYS A 49 -11.58 15.11 -3.01
C CYS A 49 -11.47 16.19 -1.92
N GLY A 50 -10.33 16.87 -1.80
CA GLY A 50 -10.11 17.90 -0.78
C GLY A 50 -9.88 17.38 0.65
N ALA A 51 -9.81 16.06 0.87
CA ALA A 51 -9.51 15.49 2.18
C ALA A 51 -8.10 15.89 2.65
N ASN A 52 -7.95 16.19 3.94
CA ASN A 52 -6.69 16.67 4.51
C ASN A 52 -5.95 15.58 5.30
N TYR A 53 -4.65 15.44 5.05
CA TYR A 53 -3.78 14.43 5.64
C TYR A 53 -2.59 15.09 6.34
N ARG A 54 -1.97 14.36 7.27
CA ARG A 54 -0.79 14.87 8.00
C ARG A 54 0.48 14.92 7.15
N ALA A 55 0.54 14.14 6.07
CA ALA A 55 1.71 13.94 5.22
C ALA A 55 1.29 13.50 3.82
N ALA A 56 2.20 13.57 2.85
CA ALA A 56 1.93 13.18 1.46
C ALA A 56 1.73 11.66 1.34
N SER A 57 2.41 10.87 2.17
CA SER A 57 2.17 9.42 2.29
C SER A 57 0.72 9.08 2.63
N GLY A 58 0.04 9.93 3.41
CA GLY A 58 -1.38 9.77 3.73
C GLY A 58 -2.29 9.97 2.52
N VAL A 59 -1.98 10.95 1.66
CA VAL A 59 -2.70 11.17 0.39
C VAL A 59 -2.44 9.99 -0.56
N ALA A 60 -1.18 9.57 -0.70
CA ALA A 60 -0.82 8.43 -1.53
C ALA A 60 -1.57 7.16 -1.09
N HIS A 61 -1.60 6.88 0.21
CA HIS A 61 -2.30 5.71 0.75
C HIS A 61 -3.82 5.77 0.49
N HIS A 62 -4.42 6.95 0.66
CA HIS A 62 -5.83 7.17 0.36
C HIS A 62 -6.16 6.89 -1.12
N LEU A 63 -5.28 7.31 -2.03
CA LEU A 63 -5.43 7.07 -3.45
C LEU A 63 -5.16 5.60 -3.78
N GLU A 64 -4.06 4.98 -3.37
CA GLU A 64 -3.72 3.57 -3.70
C GLU A 64 -4.76 2.54 -3.23
N ARG A 65 -5.58 2.90 -2.25
CA ARG A 65 -6.64 2.04 -1.70
C ARG A 65 -8.00 2.21 -2.40
N GLY A 66 -8.11 3.04 -3.44
CA GLY A 66 -9.40 3.34 -4.08
C GLY A 66 -10.39 4.09 -3.17
N CYS A 67 -9.92 4.66 -2.07
CA CYS A 67 -10.78 5.30 -1.07
C CYS A 67 -11.24 6.71 -1.48
N CYS A 68 -10.67 7.27 -2.55
CA CYS A 68 -11.03 8.60 -3.02
C CYS A 68 -12.31 8.55 -3.87
N PRO A 69 -13.40 9.21 -3.45
CA PRO A 69 -14.67 9.19 -4.19
C PRO A 69 -14.58 9.90 -5.55
N CYS A 70 -13.61 10.80 -5.72
CA CYS A 70 -13.42 11.61 -6.92
C CYS A 70 -12.33 11.06 -7.85
N ALA A 71 -11.55 10.07 -7.39
CA ALA A 71 -10.46 9.48 -8.14
C ALA A 71 -10.18 8.07 -7.59
N PRO A 72 -10.97 7.06 -7.99
CA PRO A 72 -10.84 5.69 -7.49
C PRO A 72 -9.63 5.00 -8.15
N LEU A 73 -8.43 5.53 -7.91
CA LEU A 73 -7.19 4.85 -8.28
C LEU A 73 -7.06 3.62 -7.37
N ASP A 74 -6.59 2.51 -7.90
CA ASP A 74 -6.07 1.42 -7.08
C ASP A 74 -4.54 1.42 -7.16
N ARG A 75 -3.92 0.44 -6.50
CA ARG A 75 -2.47 0.26 -6.47
C ARG A 75 -1.88 0.09 -7.87
N ASP A 76 -2.56 -0.68 -8.71
CA ASP A 76 -2.09 -1.09 -10.03
C ASP A 76 -2.16 0.08 -11.01
N MET A 77 -3.29 0.79 -11.03
CA MET A 77 -3.47 2.04 -11.77
C MET A 77 -2.46 3.11 -11.32
N MET A 78 -2.24 3.24 -10.00
CA MET A 78 -1.23 4.16 -9.50
C MET A 78 0.17 3.78 -9.98
N TYR A 79 0.57 2.51 -9.89
CA TYR A 79 1.88 2.06 -10.37
C TYR A 79 2.08 2.32 -11.87
N GLN A 80 1.08 2.00 -12.69
CA GLN A 80 1.13 2.27 -14.14
C GLN A 80 1.35 3.76 -14.42
N GLU A 81 0.63 4.64 -13.72
CA GLU A 81 0.69 6.08 -13.94
C GLU A 81 2.01 6.69 -13.43
N VAL A 82 2.60 6.14 -12.38
CA VAL A 82 3.94 6.50 -11.90
C VAL A 82 5.00 6.01 -12.88
N ARG A 83 4.95 4.73 -13.29
CA ARG A 83 5.91 4.13 -14.24
C ARG A 83 5.95 4.89 -15.56
N ARG A 84 4.79 5.36 -16.05
CA ARG A 84 4.71 6.19 -17.26
C ARG A 84 5.47 7.53 -17.14
N ARG A 85 5.61 8.05 -15.91
CA ARG A 85 6.35 9.29 -15.61
C ARG A 85 7.78 9.06 -15.18
N ASP A 86 8.17 7.80 -14.97
CA ASP A 86 9.49 7.38 -14.52
C ASP A 86 10.17 6.49 -15.58
N PRO A 87 10.44 7.02 -16.79
CA PRO A 87 10.97 6.23 -17.89
C PRO A 87 12.36 5.64 -17.59
N ASP A 88 13.14 6.30 -16.72
CA ASP A 88 14.47 5.87 -16.31
C ASP A 88 14.44 4.90 -15.11
N GLY A 89 13.26 4.66 -14.51
CA GLY A 89 13.12 3.75 -13.38
C GLY A 89 13.84 4.23 -12.13
N LEU A 90 13.78 5.53 -11.85
CA LEU A 90 14.40 6.14 -10.68
C LEU A 90 13.77 5.65 -9.37
N ILE A 91 12.46 5.38 -9.39
CA ILE A 91 11.71 4.92 -8.22
C ILE A 91 10.89 3.66 -8.49
N THR A 92 10.57 3.38 -9.76
CA THR A 92 9.80 2.19 -10.15
C THR A 92 10.73 1.04 -10.51
N ASN A 93 10.40 -0.15 -10.04
CA ASN A 93 11.04 -1.36 -10.52
C ASN A 93 10.56 -1.64 -11.95
N GLN A 94 11.50 -1.75 -12.90
CA GLN A 94 11.19 -1.99 -14.32
C GLN A 94 11.14 -3.48 -14.62
N PHE A 95 9.97 -4.09 -14.43
CA PHE A 95 9.75 -5.50 -14.78
C PHE A 95 9.48 -5.67 -16.29
N LEU A 96 10.01 -6.75 -16.88
CA LEU A 96 9.74 -7.16 -18.25
C LEU A 96 8.28 -7.59 -18.42
N GLU A 97 7.78 -8.35 -17.43
CA GLU A 97 6.36 -8.68 -17.26
C GLU A 97 5.97 -8.26 -15.85
N TRP A 98 4.98 -7.38 -15.74
CA TRP A 98 4.40 -6.98 -14.46
C TRP A 98 3.12 -7.79 -14.26
N GLU A 99 3.06 -8.54 -13.16
CA GLU A 99 1.87 -9.31 -12.78
C GLU A 99 0.88 -8.38 -12.07
N TYR A 100 -0.40 -8.53 -12.41
CA TYR A 100 -1.50 -7.80 -11.78
C TYR A 100 -1.63 -8.18 -10.30
N THR A 101 -2.22 -7.30 -9.50
CA THR A 101 -2.50 -7.60 -8.09
C THR A 101 -3.43 -8.80 -7.98
N VAL A 102 -2.97 -9.85 -7.29
CA VAL A 102 -3.79 -11.03 -6.96
C VAL A 102 -4.53 -10.76 -5.65
N HIS A 103 -5.85 -10.96 -5.67
CA HIS A 103 -6.68 -10.89 -4.47
C HIS A 103 -6.89 -12.30 -3.90
N TYR A 104 -6.55 -12.45 -2.63
CA TYR A 104 -6.74 -13.68 -1.88
C TYR A 104 -7.91 -13.54 -0.92
N GLN A 105 -8.76 -14.56 -0.88
CA GLN A 105 -9.84 -14.63 0.08
C GLN A 105 -9.76 -15.93 0.89
N ALA A 106 -9.67 -15.78 2.21
CA ALA A 106 -9.78 -16.89 3.15
C ALA A 106 -11.24 -17.21 3.44
N THR A 107 -11.50 -18.50 3.63
CA THR A 107 -12.79 -19.03 4.11
C THR A 107 -12.62 -19.65 5.50
N GLU A 108 -13.70 -20.18 6.06
CA GLU A 108 -13.65 -20.92 7.34
C GLU A 108 -12.66 -22.09 7.32
N LEU A 109 -12.32 -22.60 6.14
CA LEU A 109 -11.32 -23.66 5.94
C LEU A 109 -9.89 -23.25 6.32
N ALA A 110 -9.63 -21.95 6.50
CA ALA A 110 -8.34 -21.45 6.96
C ALA A 110 -8.19 -21.50 8.50
N TYR A 111 -9.19 -22.00 9.21
CA TYR A 111 -9.09 -22.22 10.65
C TYR A 111 -8.16 -23.39 10.95
N ASN A 112 -7.09 -23.13 11.70
CA ASN A 112 -6.15 -24.15 12.16
C ASN A 112 -6.54 -24.63 13.56
N PRO A 113 -7.05 -25.88 13.73
CA PRO A 113 -7.48 -26.40 15.03
C PRO A 113 -6.34 -26.59 16.03
N HIS A 114 -5.10 -26.76 15.57
CA HIS A 114 -3.93 -26.92 16.44
C HIS A 114 -3.64 -25.63 17.21
N TYR A 115 -3.76 -24.47 16.55
CA TYR A 115 -3.54 -23.17 17.18
C TYR A 115 -4.82 -22.50 17.69
N GLY A 116 -6.00 -23.00 17.29
CA GLY A 116 -7.29 -22.41 17.63
C GLY A 116 -7.49 -21.02 16.99
N GLN A 117 -6.89 -20.80 15.81
CA GLN A 117 -6.84 -19.50 15.13
C GLN A 117 -6.88 -19.70 13.61
N TYR A 118 -7.26 -18.66 12.88
CA TYR A 118 -7.13 -18.63 11.42
C TYR A 118 -5.69 -18.37 11.03
N GLU A 119 -5.19 -19.08 10.03
CA GLU A 119 -3.79 -18.99 9.59
C GLU A 119 -3.69 -18.45 8.17
N CYS A 120 -2.78 -17.51 7.94
CA CYS A 120 -2.40 -17.14 6.58
C CYS A 120 -1.43 -18.19 6.02
N TYR A 121 -1.83 -18.97 5.02
CA TYR A 121 -0.94 -19.99 4.43
C TYR A 121 0.24 -19.45 3.61
N ILE A 122 0.30 -18.13 3.37
CA ILE A 122 1.42 -17.50 2.65
C ILE A 122 2.57 -17.19 3.61
N CYS A 123 2.28 -16.71 4.83
CA CYS A 123 3.30 -16.28 5.78
C CYS A 123 3.16 -16.88 7.20
N HIS A 124 2.18 -17.75 7.42
CA HIS A 124 1.87 -18.42 8.68
C HIS A 124 1.52 -17.49 9.87
N ASP A 125 1.12 -16.24 9.59
CA ASP A 125 0.60 -15.35 10.63
C ASP A 125 -0.78 -15.84 11.12
N LEU A 126 -1.01 -15.76 12.44
CA LEU A 126 -2.21 -16.25 13.10
C LEU A 126 -3.17 -15.11 13.48
N PHE A 127 -4.46 -15.32 13.24
CA PHE A 127 -5.53 -14.35 13.42
C PHE A 127 -6.67 -14.94 14.23
N ARG A 128 -7.24 -14.15 15.16
CA ARG A 128 -8.39 -14.59 15.98
C ARG A 128 -9.70 -14.69 15.22
N HIS A 129 -9.83 -13.95 14.11
CA HIS A 129 -11.07 -13.84 13.35
C HIS A 129 -10.79 -13.95 11.85
N LEU A 130 -11.69 -14.62 11.11
CA LEU A 130 -11.59 -14.74 9.65
C LEU A 130 -11.53 -13.38 8.96
N SER A 131 -12.30 -12.40 9.45
CA SER A 131 -12.28 -11.02 8.93
C SER A 131 -10.90 -10.36 9.08
N SER A 132 -10.16 -10.68 10.13
CA SER A 132 -8.81 -10.15 10.34
C SER A 132 -7.80 -10.80 9.40
N LEU A 133 -7.94 -12.11 9.13
CA LEU A 133 -7.14 -12.79 8.10
C LEU A 133 -7.44 -12.22 6.71
N ASN A 134 -8.71 -12.04 6.36
CA ASN A 134 -9.09 -11.44 5.07
C ASN A 134 -8.59 -10.00 4.93
N GLN A 135 -8.61 -9.19 5.99
CA GLN A 135 -7.99 -7.86 5.97
C GLN A 135 -6.48 -7.92 5.75
N HIS A 136 -5.79 -8.91 6.33
CA HIS A 136 -4.37 -9.13 6.12
C HIS A 136 -4.06 -9.54 4.67
N LEU A 137 -4.87 -10.42 4.08
CA LEU A 137 -4.75 -10.86 2.69
C LEU A 137 -5.01 -9.72 1.68
N GLU A 138 -5.93 -8.81 2.00
CA GLU A 138 -6.20 -7.59 1.22
C GLU A 138 -5.14 -6.49 1.45
N SER A 139 -4.18 -6.72 2.34
CA SER A 139 -3.04 -5.82 2.50
C SER A 139 -1.97 -6.14 1.45
N PRO A 140 -1.15 -5.16 1.03
CA PRO A 140 -0.12 -5.38 0.02
C PRO A 140 1.10 -6.15 0.56
N ARG A 141 0.93 -6.90 1.65
CA ARG A 141 2.01 -7.63 2.33
C ARG A 141 2.58 -8.77 1.50
N HIS A 142 1.73 -9.43 0.72
CA HIS A 142 2.12 -10.57 -0.14
C HIS A 142 2.28 -10.17 -1.60
N GLN A 143 2.20 -8.87 -1.89
CA GLN A 143 2.31 -8.36 -3.26
C GLN A 143 3.76 -8.03 -3.60
N GLN A 144 4.06 -8.02 -4.89
CA GLN A 144 5.39 -7.70 -5.41
C GLN A 144 5.84 -6.29 -5.03
N ASN A 145 7.12 -6.11 -4.74
CA ASN A 145 7.70 -4.77 -4.55
C ASN A 145 7.73 -4.01 -5.88
N LEU A 146 6.92 -2.97 -6.02
CA LEU A 146 6.84 -2.18 -7.25
C LEU A 146 7.78 -0.98 -7.27
N TYR A 147 8.24 -0.56 -6.09
CA TYR A 147 9.04 0.64 -5.91
C TYR A 147 10.33 0.35 -5.16
N HIS A 148 11.34 1.16 -5.42
CA HIS A 148 12.60 1.15 -4.67
C HIS A 148 13.02 2.55 -4.26
N CYS A 149 13.88 2.62 -3.26
CA CYS A 149 14.49 3.87 -2.84
C CYS A 149 15.55 4.31 -3.87
N PRO A 150 15.49 5.54 -4.42
CA PRO A 150 16.49 6.03 -5.38
C PRO A 150 17.89 6.19 -4.77
N ASN A 151 18.00 6.22 -3.44
CA ASN A 151 19.30 6.18 -2.80
C ASN A 151 19.94 4.79 -2.98
N ARG A 152 20.94 4.72 -3.85
CA ARG A 152 21.74 3.51 -4.14
C ARG A 152 22.39 2.86 -2.93
N SER A 153 22.49 3.54 -1.79
CA SER A 153 23.02 2.97 -0.53
C SER A 153 21.93 2.42 0.41
N CYS A 154 20.65 2.67 0.13
CA CYS A 154 19.54 2.26 1.00
C CYS A 154 18.97 0.88 0.62
N TYR A 155 18.94 0.54 -0.68
CA TYR A 155 18.44 -0.74 -1.23
C TYR A 155 17.05 -1.18 -0.76
N LYS A 156 16.27 -0.31 -0.13
CA LYS A 156 14.93 -0.64 0.36
C LYS A 156 13.93 -0.63 -0.78
N GLU A 157 13.04 -1.61 -0.74
CA GLU A 157 11.95 -1.76 -1.67
C GLU A 157 10.59 -1.67 -0.97
N PHE A 158 9.56 -1.37 -1.74
CA PHE A 158 8.22 -1.11 -1.24
C PHE A 158 7.18 -1.68 -2.19
N THR A 159 6.15 -2.30 -1.60
CA THR A 159 4.98 -2.78 -2.33
C THR A 159 4.03 -1.65 -2.71
N THR A 160 4.14 -0.46 -2.12
CA THR A 160 3.25 0.69 -2.32
C THR A 160 4.03 2.00 -2.43
N LEU A 161 3.50 2.95 -3.20
CA LEU A 161 4.02 4.31 -3.31
C LEU A 161 3.92 5.02 -1.97
N ALA A 162 2.81 4.84 -1.23
CA ALA A 162 2.67 5.38 0.12
C ALA A 162 3.80 4.91 1.05
N GLY A 163 4.21 3.65 0.94
CA GLY A 163 5.36 3.09 1.67
C GLY A 163 6.67 3.78 1.32
N LEU A 164 6.94 3.98 0.02
CA LEU A 164 8.13 4.71 -0.45
C LEU A 164 8.10 6.18 0.02
N VAL A 165 6.99 6.89 -0.15
CA VAL A 165 6.86 8.29 0.26
C VAL A 165 7.07 8.44 1.76
N ASN A 166 6.44 7.60 2.57
CA ASN A 166 6.65 7.60 4.02
C ASN A 166 8.12 7.33 4.39
N HIS A 167 8.78 6.42 3.66
CA HIS A 167 10.21 6.16 3.84
C HIS A 167 11.06 7.40 3.56
N LEU A 168 10.78 8.13 2.48
CA LEU A 168 11.47 9.39 2.15
C LEU A 168 11.16 10.51 3.15
N GLU A 169 9.90 10.67 3.57
CA GLU A 169 9.45 11.66 4.56
C GLU A 169 10.08 11.47 5.94
N SER A 170 10.38 10.22 6.31
CA SER A 170 11.05 9.90 7.57
C SER A 170 12.57 10.19 7.57
N GLU A 171 13.12 10.64 6.45
CA GLU A 171 14.56 10.85 6.20
C GLU A 171 15.44 9.61 6.51
N SER A 172 14.85 8.43 6.65
CA SER A 172 15.55 7.22 7.11
C SER A 172 16.63 6.76 6.13
N CYS A 173 16.54 7.13 4.85
CA CYS A 173 17.58 6.90 3.83
C CYS A 173 18.51 8.08 3.56
N ARG A 174 18.33 9.23 4.22
CA ARG A 174 19.19 10.42 4.04
C ARG A 174 19.27 10.98 2.60
N LEU A 175 18.36 10.58 1.70
CA LEU A 175 18.28 11.11 0.34
C LEU A 175 17.74 12.54 0.36
N MET A 176 16.56 12.70 0.95
CA MET A 176 15.97 14.01 1.23
C MET A 176 16.50 14.42 2.60
N ARG A 177 17.60 15.18 2.64
CA ARG A 177 17.98 15.94 3.84
C ARG A 177 17.42 17.35 3.69
N PHE A 178 16.79 17.87 4.74
CA PHE A 178 16.33 19.27 4.79
C PHE A 178 17.35 20.32 4.29
N GLN A 179 18.65 20.10 4.46
CA GLN A 179 19.70 21.02 3.97
C GLN A 179 19.83 21.10 2.44
N ALA A 180 19.49 20.04 1.70
CA ALA A 180 19.58 20.05 0.23
C ALA A 180 18.45 20.88 -0.42
N ILE A 181 17.32 21.06 0.28
CA ILE A 181 16.17 21.83 -0.21
C ILE A 181 16.35 23.34 0.06
N GLN A 182 17.10 23.72 1.13
CA GLN A 182 17.41 25.13 1.41
C GLN A 182 18.48 25.73 0.50
N ASN A 183 19.31 24.89 -0.12
CA ASN A 183 20.35 25.32 -1.06
C ASN A 183 19.95 25.11 -2.53
N GLY A 184 18.65 24.98 -2.82
CA GLY A 184 18.16 24.83 -4.18
C GLY A 184 18.34 26.10 -5.00
N MET A 185 19.49 26.24 -5.67
CA MET A 185 19.76 26.99 -6.91
C MET A 185 21.17 26.70 -7.41
#